data_AF-A0ABD5MSN7-F1
#
_entry.id   AF-A0ABD5MSN7-F1
#
_cell.length_a   1.000
_cell.length_b   1.000
_cell.length_c   1.000
_cell.angle_alpha   90.00
_cell.angle_beta   90.00
_cell.angle_gamma   90.00
#
_symmetry.space_group_name_H-M   'P 1'
#
loop_
_entity.id
_entity.type
_entity.pdbx_description
1 polymer ?
#
loop_
_entity_poly.entity_id
_entity_poly.type
_entity_poly.pdbx_seq_one_letter_code
_entity_poly.pdbx_strand_id
1 'polypeptide(L)' 'MRPDPYHTGTVRVFECRTCSARIEAEHSPSACPECGGDLQDISVPRE' A
#
# COMPACT_ATOMS: atom_id res chain seq x y z
N MET A 1 6.25 14.11 26.20
CA MET A 1 5.79 13.79 24.84
C MET A 1 4.94 12.53 24.90
N ARG A 2 3.64 12.61 24.60
CA ARG A 2 2.83 11.41 24.29
C ARG A 2 3.00 11.19 22.79
N PRO A 3 3.42 10.00 22.31
CA PRO A 3 3.33 9.72 20.88
C PRO A 3 1.84 9.70 20.53
N ASP A 4 1.46 10.53 19.56
CA ASP A 4 0.10 10.63 19.07
C ASP A 4 -0.42 9.24 18.62
N PRO A 5 -1.49 8.70 19.23
CA PRO A 5 -2.05 7.40 18.83
C PRO A 5 -2.77 7.47 17.48
N TYR A 6 -2.83 8.66 16.88
CA TYR A 6 -3.42 8.96 15.57
C TYR A 6 -2.34 9.31 14.54
N HIS A 7 -1.25 8.54 14.49
CA HIS A 7 -0.57 8.34 13.21
C HIS A 7 -1.54 7.58 12.28
N THR A 8 -2.62 8.23 11.88
CA THR A 8 -3.63 7.76 10.93
C THR A 8 -3.12 7.96 9.52
N GLY A 9 -1.90 7.52 9.26
CA GLY A 9 -1.57 7.10 7.91
C GLY A 9 -2.52 5.95 7.63
N THR A 10 -3.55 6.16 6.81
CA THR A 10 -4.42 5.07 6.39
C THR A 10 -3.54 4.20 5.49
N VAL A 11 -2.80 3.27 6.10
CA VAL A 11 -1.88 2.39 5.38
C VAL A 11 -2.74 1.61 4.40
N ARG A 12 -2.46 1.82 3.11
CA ARG A 12 -3.14 1.12 2.03
C ARG A 12 -2.29 -0.06 1.61
N VAL A 13 -2.96 -1.18 1.39
CA VAL A 13 -2.32 -2.38 0.85
C VAL A 13 -2.44 -2.37 -0.67
N PHE A 14 -1.30 -2.45 -1.35
CA PHE A 14 -1.19 -2.57 -2.79
C PHE A 14 -0.61 -3.92 -3.17
N GLU A 15 -1.16 -4.57 -4.19
CA GLU A 15 -0.65 -5.82 -4.73
C GLU A 15 -0.10 -5.60 -6.14
N CYS A 16 1.12 -6.07 -6.40
CA CYS A 16 1.71 -5.99 -7.72
C CYS A 16 1.12 -7.04 -8.65
N ARG A 17 0.61 -6.60 -9.80
CA ARG A 17 0.00 -7.50 -10.79
C ARG A 17 1.01 -8.34 -11.57
N THR A 18 2.30 -8.01 -11.48
CA THR A 18 3.39 -8.70 -12.19
C THR A 18 4.02 -9.79 -11.33
N CYS A 19 4.43 -9.45 -10.11
CA CYS A 19 5.13 -10.38 -9.22
C CYS A 19 4.29 -10.86 -8.03
N SER A 20 3.04 -10.40 -7.89
CA SER A 20 2.17 -10.68 -6.72
C SER A 20 2.73 -10.24 -5.36
N ALA A 21 3.72 -9.34 -5.35
CA ALA A 21 4.24 -8.76 -4.12
C ALA A 21 3.21 -7.81 -3.49
N ARG A 22 3.07 -7.85 -2.16
CA ARG A 22 2.19 -6.97 -1.39
C ARG A 22 3.01 -5.87 -0.73
N ILE A 23 2.58 -4.62 -0.91
CA ILE A 23 3.25 -3.43 -0.41
C ILE A 23 2.25 -2.63 0.42
N GLU A 24 2.64 -2.34 1.65
CA GLU A 24 1.90 -1.48 2.56
C GLU A 24 2.49 -0.08 2.46
N ALA A 25 1.69 0.88 1.99
CA ALA A 25 2.11 2.25 1.83
C ALA A 25 1.01 3.23 2.21
N GLU A 26 1.37 4.31 2.89
CA GLU A 26 0.44 5.40 3.23
C GLU A 26 0.01 6.17 1.97
N HIS A 27 0.86 6.20 0.94
CA HIS A 27 0.63 6.86 -0.34
C HIS A 27 0.68 5.84 -1.47
N SER A 28 -0.16 6.01 -2.51
CA SER A 28 -0.19 5.14 -3.68
C SER A 28 1.16 5.18 -4.43
N PRO A 29 1.95 4.09 -4.40
CA PRO A 29 3.21 4.05 -5.12
C PRO A 29 2.93 3.93 -6.61
N SER A 30 3.69 4.67 -7.45
CA SER A 30 3.50 4.62 -8.91
C SER A 30 3.94 3.29 -9.52
N ALA A 31 4.82 2.52 -8.86
CA ALA A 31 5.33 1.23 -9.33
C ALA A 31 5.80 0.34 -8.18
N CYS A 32 5.83 -0.97 -8.41
CA CYS A 32 6.32 -1.97 -7.47
C CYS A 32 7.83 -1.81 -7.24
N PRO A 33 8.33 -1.69 -5.99
CA PRO A 33 9.75 -1.60 -5.70
C PRO A 33 10.53 -2.89 -5.98
N GLU A 34 9.87 -4.05 -6.06
CA GLU A 34 10.53 -5.33 -6.31
C GLU A 34 10.79 -5.60 -7.80
N CYS A 35 9.83 -5.25 -8.66
CA CYS A 35 9.90 -5.59 -10.09
C CYS A 35 9.64 -4.40 -11.03
N GLY A 36 9.24 -3.24 -10.52
CA GLY A 36 8.85 -2.08 -11.32
C GLY A 36 7.48 -2.19 -11.99
N GLY A 37 6.71 -3.25 -11.70
CA GLY A 37 5.39 -3.47 -12.30
C GLY A 37 4.26 -2.61 -11.69
N ASP A 38 3.09 -2.68 -12.33
CA ASP A 38 1.89 -1.99 -11.85
C ASP A 38 1.39 -2.53 -10.51
N LEU A 39 0.97 -1.60 -9.65
CA LEU A 39 0.39 -1.86 -8.34
C LEU A 39 -1.11 -1.60 -8.36
N GLN A 40 -1.87 -2.51 -7.77
CA GLN A 40 -3.30 -2.39 -7.59
C GLN A 40 -3.63 -2.21 -6.11
N ASP A 41 -4.39 -1.18 -5.77
CA ASP A 41 -4.92 -1.02 -4.42
C ASP A 41 -5.90 -2.17 -4.13
N ILE A 42 -5.57 -2.98 -3.13
CA ILE A 42 -6.40 -4.05 -2.59
C ILE A 42 -6.85 -3.71 -1.15
N SER A 43 -6.64 -2.46 -0.73
CA SER A 43 -6.89 -2.01 0.63
C SER A 43 -8.36 -1.84 0.94
N VAL A 44 -9.18 -1.61 -0.09
CA VAL A 44 -10.63 -1.49 0.01
C VAL A 44 -11.28 -2.78 -0.48
N PRO A 45 -11.78 -3.66 0.42
CA PRO A 45 -12.66 -4.74 0.01
C PRO A 45 -13.95 -4.13 -0.53
N ARG A 46 -14.32 -4.49 -1.76
CA ARG A 46 -15.57 -4.06 -2.38
C ARG A 46 -16.70 -4.93 -1.82
N GLU A 47 -17.62 -4.33 -1.06
CA GLU A 47 -18.87 -4.97 -0.60
C GLU A 47 -19.81 -5.32 -1.77
#